data_AF-A0AAE8N1S0-F1
#
_entry.id   AF-A0AAE8N1S0-F1
#
_cell.length_a   1.000
_cell.length_b   1.000
_cell.length_c   1.000
_cell.angle_alpha   90.00
_cell.angle_beta   90.00
_cell.angle_gamma   90.00
#
_symmetry.space_group_name_H-M   'P 1'
#
loop_
_entity.id
_entity.type
_entity.pdbx_description
1 polymer ?
#
loop_
_entity_poly.entity_id
_entity_poly.type
_entity_poly.pdbx_seq_one_letter_code
_entity_poly.pdbx_strand_id
1 'polypeptide(L)'
;MGLEADHKPTRPDLEDRADRLNLLALAVMLLEINVGKPMESLRTQQDMGPDGNYNVGTDLSTANRSFETQVRNGKLTWAFAEAIKYCLQCYVDPTASLGNSDFARTVEEKVLQPLEQEMQILLYGS
;
A
#
# COMPACT_ATOMS: atom_id res chain seq x y z
N MET A 1 15.85 31.67 -17.62
CA MET A 1 14.38 31.56 -17.51
C MET A 1 13.98 30.40 -18.41
N GLY A 2 14.05 29.18 -17.87
CA GLY A 2 13.74 27.95 -18.61
C GLY A 2 12.23 27.74 -18.58
N LEU A 3 11.64 27.57 -19.76
CA LEU A 3 10.25 27.20 -19.92
C LEU A 3 10.10 25.76 -19.40
N GLU A 4 9.47 25.56 -18.26
CA GLU A 4 8.96 24.24 -17.90
C GLU A 4 7.88 23.89 -18.93
N ALA A 5 8.20 22.91 -19.78
CA ALA A 5 7.23 22.36 -20.71
C ALA A 5 6.12 21.67 -19.90
N ASP A 6 4.88 22.02 -20.19
CA ASP A 6 3.68 21.41 -19.63
C ASP A 6 3.62 19.94 -20.07
N HIS A 7 4.21 19.03 -19.29
CA HIS A 7 4.22 17.60 -19.59
C HIS A 7 2.81 17.04 -19.38
N LYS A 8 2.08 16.86 -20.49
CA LYS A 8 0.78 16.20 -20.45
C LYS A 8 1.00 14.69 -20.23
N PRO A 9 0.41 14.10 -19.17
CA PRO A 9 0.62 12.69 -18.86
C PRO A 9 0.15 11.79 -20.01
N THR A 10 0.97 10.80 -20.34
CA THR A 10 0.66 9.78 -21.34
C THR A 10 -0.23 8.69 -20.75
N ARG A 11 -0.84 7.85 -21.60
CA ARG A 11 -1.66 6.73 -21.13
C ARG A 11 -0.90 5.76 -20.22
N PRO A 12 0.36 5.37 -20.52
CA PRO A 12 1.20 4.60 -19.59
C PRO A 12 1.37 5.29 -18.24
N ASP A 13 1.64 6.61 -18.21
CA ASP A 13 1.79 7.36 -16.95
C ASP A 13 0.54 7.31 -16.07
N LEU A 14 -0.64 7.24 -16.69
CA LEU A 14 -1.93 7.12 -16.00
C LEU A 14 -2.19 5.69 -15.50
N GLU A 15 -1.82 4.68 -16.28
CA GLU A 15 -1.94 3.26 -15.91
C GLU A 15 -0.97 2.92 -14.76
N ASP A 16 0.28 3.35 -14.82
CA ASP A 16 1.26 3.16 -13.74
C ASP A 16 0.81 3.86 -12.44
N ARG A 17 0.21 5.05 -12.55
CA ARG A 17 -0.39 5.73 -11.40
C ARG A 17 -1.55 4.92 -10.81
N ALA A 18 -2.38 4.29 -11.64
CA ALA A 18 -3.48 3.45 -11.17
C ALA A 18 -2.96 2.21 -10.44
N ASP A 19 -1.89 1.58 -10.94
CA ASP A 19 -1.27 0.42 -10.27
C ASP A 19 -0.72 0.77 -8.89
N ARG A 20 -0.03 1.89 -8.76
CA ARG A 20 0.43 2.37 -7.45
C ARG A 20 -0.73 2.62 -6.50
N LEU A 21 -1.80 3.25 -6.98
CA LEU A 21 -3.02 3.48 -6.19
C LEU A 21 -3.66 2.15 -5.75
N ASN A 22 -3.68 1.14 -6.62
CA ASN A 22 -4.20 -0.18 -6.29
C ASN A 22 -3.37 -0.87 -5.20
N LEU A 23 -2.04 -0.75 -5.24
CA LEU A 23 -1.15 -1.29 -4.20
C LEU A 23 -1.35 -0.57 -2.86
N LEU A 24 -1.54 0.76 -2.86
CA LEU A 24 -1.92 1.47 -1.63
C LEU A 24 -3.27 0.99 -1.10
N ALA A 25 -4.27 0.82 -1.96
CA ALA A 25 -5.58 0.31 -1.56
C ALA A 25 -5.48 -1.10 -0.96
N LEU A 26 -4.61 -1.96 -1.51
CA LEU A 26 -4.35 -3.28 -0.96
C LEU A 26 -3.71 -3.20 0.44
N ALA A 27 -2.72 -2.33 0.64
CA ALA A 27 -2.12 -2.10 1.97
C ALA A 27 -3.17 -1.66 2.99
N VAL A 28 -4.06 -0.74 2.60
CA VAL A 28 -5.17 -0.27 3.44
C VAL A 28 -6.10 -1.44 3.79
N MET A 29 -6.55 -2.21 2.79
CA MET A 29 -7.45 -3.34 3.00
C MET A 29 -6.86 -4.39 3.95
N LEU A 30 -5.59 -4.75 3.79
CA LEU A 30 -4.90 -5.70 4.66
C LEU A 30 -4.81 -5.18 6.11
N LEU A 31 -4.58 -3.88 6.30
CA LEU A 31 -4.61 -3.26 7.62
C LEU A 31 -6.01 -3.25 8.22
N GLU A 32 -7.04 -2.92 7.44
CA GLU A 32 -8.43 -2.92 7.89
C GLU A 32 -8.89 -4.32 8.32
N ILE A 33 -8.51 -5.36 7.57
CA ILE A 33 -8.74 -6.76 7.93
C ILE A 33 -8.09 -7.08 9.28
N ASN A 34 -6.82 -6.68 9.47
CA ASN A 34 -6.10 -6.96 10.72
C ASN A 34 -6.63 -6.16 11.92
N VAL A 35 -7.04 -4.90 11.71
CA VAL A 35 -7.53 -4.01 12.78
C VAL A 35 -9.01 -4.25 13.08
N GLY A 36 -9.78 -4.75 12.11
CA GLY A 36 -11.23 -4.92 12.21
C GLY A 36 -12.01 -3.61 12.18
N LYS A 37 -11.44 -2.54 11.62
CA LYS A 37 -12.08 -1.21 11.51
C LYS A 37 -11.71 -0.55 10.19
N PRO A 38 -12.61 0.27 9.61
CA PRO A 38 -12.29 1.04 8.41
C PRO A 38 -11.20 2.08 8.71
N MET A 39 -10.33 2.34 7.74
CA MET A 39 -9.19 3.24 7.85
C MET A 39 -9.63 4.68 8.12
N GLU A 40 -10.80 5.08 7.60
CA GLU A 40 -11.46 6.36 7.87
C GLU A 40 -11.60 6.62 9.38
N SER A 41 -11.91 5.58 10.15
CA SER A 41 -12.09 5.68 11.60
C SER A 41 -10.78 5.80 12.36
N LEU A 42 -9.65 5.52 11.70
CA LEU A 42 -8.31 5.60 12.28
C LEU A 42 -7.64 6.93 11.95
N ARG A 43 -8.15 7.71 11.00
CA ARG A 43 -7.59 9.00 10.58
C ARG A 43 -7.51 9.98 11.76
N THR A 44 -6.42 10.72 11.81
CA THR A 44 -6.18 11.80 12.78
C THR A 44 -5.92 13.10 12.05
N GLN A 45 -6.03 14.24 12.73
CA GLN A 45 -5.67 15.54 12.13
C GLN A 45 -4.20 15.58 11.66
N GLN A 46 -3.31 14.79 12.26
CA GLN A 46 -1.91 14.71 11.86
C GLN A 46 -1.71 14.03 10.51
N ASP A 47 -2.71 13.27 10.03
CA ASP A 47 -2.66 12.60 8.73
C ASP A 47 -3.25 13.47 7.60
N MET A 48 -3.84 14.63 7.92
CA MET A 48 -4.49 15.48 6.92
C MET A 48 -3.47 16.12 5.98
N GLY A 49 -3.87 16.28 4.71
CA GLY A 49 -3.10 17.04 3.75
C GLY A 49 -3.01 18.53 4.12
N PRO A 50 -2.13 19.30 3.46
CA PRO A 50 -1.94 20.73 3.72
C PRO A 50 -3.22 21.57 3.57
N ASP A 51 -4.19 21.07 2.80
CA ASP A 51 -5.49 21.68 2.52
C ASP A 51 -6.57 21.28 3.53
N GLY A 52 -6.26 20.42 4.50
CA GLY A 52 -7.20 19.92 5.50
C GLY A 52 -8.24 18.94 4.96
N ASN A 53 -8.16 18.56 3.68
CA ASN A 53 -9.09 17.62 3.06
C ASN A 53 -8.53 16.20 3.06
N TYR A 54 -9.44 15.23 3.09
CA TYR A 54 -9.09 13.83 2.90
C TYR A 54 -8.70 13.59 1.45
N ASN A 55 -7.48 13.10 1.24
CA ASN A 55 -6.96 12.73 -0.07
C ASN A 55 -6.08 11.47 0.06
N VAL A 56 -5.53 11.00 -1.06
CA VAL A 56 -4.68 9.80 -1.10
C VAL A 56 -3.46 9.93 -0.17
N GLY A 57 -2.93 11.14 0.03
CA GLY A 57 -1.86 11.39 0.99
C GLY A 57 -2.29 11.16 2.44
N THR A 58 -3.55 11.43 2.77
CA THR A 58 -4.13 11.06 4.07
C THR A 58 -4.17 9.55 4.24
N ASP A 59 -4.63 8.81 3.23
CA ASP A 59 -4.69 7.35 3.30
C ASP A 59 -3.29 6.75 3.47
N LEU A 60 -2.29 7.23 2.73
CA LEU A 60 -0.90 6.82 2.91
C LEU A 60 -0.39 7.12 4.33
N SER A 61 -0.67 8.31 4.86
CA SER A 61 -0.18 8.72 6.19
C SER A 61 -0.83 7.90 7.30
N THR A 62 -2.16 7.74 7.25
CA THR A 62 -2.91 6.90 8.18
C THR A 62 -2.48 5.43 8.08
N ALA A 63 -2.29 4.89 6.87
CA ALA A 63 -1.84 3.51 6.67
C ALA A 63 -0.44 3.28 7.25
N ASN A 64 0.53 4.16 6.99
CA ASN A 64 1.88 4.07 7.57
C ASN A 64 1.84 4.08 9.10
N ARG A 65 1.16 5.07 9.69
CA ARG A 65 1.04 5.18 11.16
C ARG A 65 0.35 3.98 11.79
N SER A 66 -0.70 3.47 11.14
CA SER A 66 -1.43 2.28 11.57
C SER A 66 -0.52 1.05 11.52
N PHE A 67 0.16 0.84 10.38
CA PHE A 67 1.13 -0.24 10.19
C PHE A 67 2.22 -0.24 11.27
N GLU A 68 2.91 0.88 11.48
CA GLU A 68 3.93 1.01 12.52
C GLU A 68 3.40 0.70 13.92
N THR A 69 2.17 1.11 14.21
CA THR A 69 1.50 0.83 15.47
C THR A 69 1.20 -0.67 15.64
N GLN A 70 0.70 -1.33 14.61
CA GLN A 70 0.42 -2.77 14.67
C GLN A 70 1.70 -3.61 14.77
N VAL A 71 2.75 -3.24 14.03
CA VAL A 71 4.08 -3.88 14.13
C VAL A 71 4.63 -3.75 15.54
N ARG A 72 4.67 -2.52 16.09
CA ARG A 72 5.18 -2.26 17.44
C ARG A 72 4.41 -3.03 18.52
N ASN A 73 3.10 -3.23 18.32
CA ASN A 73 2.26 -3.94 19.27
C ASN A 73 2.25 -5.47 19.06
N GLY A 74 3.02 -6.00 18.10
CA GLY A 74 3.05 -7.43 17.77
C GLY A 74 1.70 -7.97 17.30
N LYS A 75 0.92 -7.13 16.61
CA LYS A 75 -0.45 -7.45 16.16
C LYS A 75 -0.55 -7.87 14.69
N LEU A 76 0.58 -7.87 13.97
CA LEU A 76 0.67 -8.41 12.62
C LEU A 76 1.47 -9.70 12.66
N THR A 77 1.01 -10.68 11.90
CA THR A 77 1.83 -11.82 11.52
C THR A 77 2.92 -11.35 10.56
N TRP A 78 3.95 -12.19 10.40
CA TRP A 78 5.07 -11.85 9.54
C TRP A 78 4.64 -11.63 8.08
N ALA A 79 3.75 -12.46 7.54
CA ALA A 79 3.32 -12.38 6.16
C ALA A 79 2.45 -11.14 5.89
N PHE A 80 1.50 -10.81 6.78
CA PHE A 80 0.79 -9.52 6.70
C PHE A 80 1.75 -8.32 6.80
N ALA A 81 2.73 -8.38 7.71
CA ALA A 81 3.67 -7.28 7.88
C ALA A 81 4.54 -7.05 6.62
N GLU A 82 5.03 -8.12 5.99
CA GLU A 82 5.81 -8.02 4.74
C GLU A 82 4.94 -7.50 3.59
N ALA A 83 3.75 -8.07 3.40
CA ALA A 83 2.82 -7.69 2.34
C ALA A 83 2.41 -6.21 2.41
N ILE A 84 1.99 -5.72 3.60
CA ILE A 84 1.58 -4.33 3.80
C ILE A 84 2.76 -3.39 3.55
N LYS A 85 3.93 -3.69 4.13
CA LYS A 85 5.13 -2.87 3.96
C LYS A 85 5.51 -2.74 2.49
N TYR A 86 5.51 -3.85 1.75
CA TYR A 86 5.89 -3.87 0.35
C TYR A 86 4.91 -3.04 -0.50
N CYS A 87 3.60 -3.18 -0.27
CA CYS A 87 2.59 -2.39 -0.96
C CYS A 87 2.73 -0.87 -0.71
N LEU A 88 3.01 -0.47 0.54
CA LEU A 88 3.26 0.95 0.88
C LEU A 88 4.52 1.49 0.19
N GLN A 89 5.58 0.68 0.09
CA GLN A 89 6.81 1.03 -0.64
C GLN A 89 6.56 1.18 -2.14
N CYS A 90 5.76 0.30 -2.74
CA CYS A 90 5.42 0.38 -4.16
C CYS A 90 4.64 1.65 -4.51
N TYR A 91 3.75 2.13 -3.62
CA TYR A 91 3.01 3.36 -3.88
C TYR A 91 3.92 4.58 -4.04
N VAL A 92 5.01 4.65 -3.27
CA VAL A 92 5.96 5.78 -3.31
C VAL A 92 7.05 5.63 -4.36
N ASP A 93 7.19 4.44 -4.96
CA ASP A 93 8.13 4.18 -6.05
C ASP A 93 7.51 4.61 -7.40
N PRO A 94 8.00 5.66 -8.07
CA PRO A 94 7.44 6.11 -9.34
C PRO A 94 7.61 5.10 -10.48
N THR A 95 8.47 4.09 -10.33
CA THR A 95 8.75 3.05 -11.33
C THR A 95 7.89 1.80 -11.16
N ALA A 96 7.11 1.71 -10.07
CA ALA A 96 6.19 0.61 -9.83
C ALA A 96 5.08 0.59 -10.88
N SER A 97 4.99 -0.53 -11.61
CA SER A 97 4.04 -0.77 -12.69
C SER A 97 3.77 -2.27 -12.81
N LEU A 98 2.51 -2.69 -12.72
CA LEU A 98 2.13 -4.10 -12.91
C LEU A 98 2.19 -4.51 -14.39
N GLY A 99 2.25 -3.54 -15.30
CA GLY A 99 2.57 -3.80 -16.72
C GLY A 99 4.02 -4.26 -16.93
N ASN A 100 4.92 -4.01 -15.98
CA ASN A 100 6.28 -4.55 -15.97
C ASN A 100 6.28 -5.94 -15.33
N SER A 101 6.56 -6.98 -16.12
CA SER A 101 6.56 -8.36 -15.66
C SER A 101 7.55 -8.66 -14.53
N ASP A 102 8.69 -7.98 -14.49
CA ASP A 102 9.67 -8.17 -13.43
C ASP A 102 9.16 -7.61 -12.10
N PHE A 103 8.51 -6.44 -12.13
CA PHE A 103 7.87 -5.86 -10.95
C PHE A 103 6.62 -6.65 -10.53
N ALA A 104 5.79 -7.09 -11.48
CA ALA A 104 4.61 -7.89 -11.17
C ALA A 104 4.99 -9.19 -10.44
N ARG A 105 6.09 -9.84 -10.86
CA ARG A 105 6.65 -11.01 -10.17
C ARG A 105 7.09 -10.67 -8.74
N THR A 106 7.69 -9.51 -8.49
CA THR A 106 8.05 -9.15 -7.12
C THR A 106 6.82 -8.90 -6.23
N VAL A 107 5.71 -8.41 -6.79
CA VAL A 107 4.43 -8.33 -6.06
C VAL A 107 3.91 -9.73 -5.71
N GLU A 108 3.97 -10.69 -6.64
CA GLU A 108 3.60 -12.08 -6.36
C GLU A 108 4.45 -12.68 -5.22
N GLU A 109 5.77 -12.56 -5.31
CA GLU A 109 6.72 -13.12 -4.34
C GLU A 109 6.64 -12.45 -2.96
N LYS A 110 6.36 -11.15 -2.90
CA LYS A 110 6.41 -10.36 -1.66
C LYS A 110 5.05 -10.10 -1.01
N VAL A 111 3.96 -10.29 -1.75
CA VAL A 111 2.61 -10.04 -1.26
C VAL A 111 1.79 -11.32 -1.29
N LEU A 112 1.65 -11.95 -2.45
CA LEU A 112 0.74 -13.09 -2.61
C LEU A 112 1.28 -14.34 -1.92
N GLN A 113 2.51 -14.76 -2.24
CA GLN A 113 3.08 -16.00 -1.70
C GLN A 113 3.11 -16.04 -0.16
N PRO A 114 3.55 -14.98 0.56
CA PRO A 114 3.54 -15.01 2.03
C PRO A 114 2.12 -15.15 2.61
N LEU A 115 1.15 -14.42 2.04
CA LEU A 115 -0.25 -14.48 2.49
C LEU A 115 -0.88 -15.84 2.20
N GLU A 116 -0.60 -16.43 1.04
CA GLU A 116 -1.07 -17.77 0.68
C GLU A 116 -0.46 -18.84 1.60
N GLN A 117 0.85 -18.77 1.88
CA GLN A 117 1.52 -19.68 2.80
C GLN A 117 0.92 -19.60 4.21
N GLU A 118 0.68 -18.39 4.71
CA GLU A 118 0.03 -18.19 6.00
C GLU A 118 -1.39 -18.78 6.02
N MET A 119 -2.17 -18.58 4.95
CA MET A 119 -3.49 -19.21 4.80
C MET A 119 -3.40 -20.74 4.82
N GLN A 120 -2.44 -21.34 4.11
CA GLN A 120 -2.25 -22.79 4.11
C GLN A 120 -1.93 -23.32 5.52
N ILE A 121 -1.04 -22.64 6.25
CA ILE A 121 -0.69 -23.00 7.63
C ILE A 121 -1.93 -22.95 8.55
N LEU A 122 -2.75 -21.90 8.42
CA LEU A 122 -3.97 -21.74 9.23
C LEU A 122 -5.05 -22.78 8.92
N LEU A 123 -5.20 -23.16 7.65
CA LEU A 123 -6.25 -24.09 7.22
C LEU A 123 -5.89 -25.55 7.47
N TYR A 124 -4.63 -25.92 7.28
CA TYR A 124 -4.23 -27.33 7.24
C TYR A 124 -3.35 -27.76 8.41
N GLY A 125 -2.70 -26.82 9.11
CA GLY A 125 -1.67 -27.14 10.11
C GLY A 125 -0.45 -27.79 9.43
N SER A 126 0.74 -27.28 9.72
CA SER A 126 2.00 -27.77 9.14
C SER A 126 2.15 -29.28 9.09
#